data_AF-A0A9P0KA80-F1
#
_entry.id   AF-A0A9P0KA80-F1
#
_cell.length_a   1.000
_cell.length_b   1.000
_cell.length_c   1.000
_cell.angle_alpha   90.00
_cell.angle_beta   90.00
_cell.angle_gamma   90.00
#
_symmetry.space_group_name_H-M   'P 1'
#
loop_
_entity.id
_entity.type
_entity.pdbx_description
1 polymer ?
#
loop_
_entity_poly.entity_id
_entity_poly.type
_entity_poly.pdbx_seq_one_letter_code
_entity_poly.pdbx_strand_id
1 'polypeptide(L)'
;MRPIYSNWKSRLFPKSDMSSPAPKSPEQNDKSKKYDRQLRLWGDHGQKLLGNAKVCLINATALGTEVLKSLVLPGIGSFTIVDGEKITEEDIGSNFFLENDSVGLSRAQVATQCLLELNPDVRGDYIDESAEHTLTNTQDFFKNFTVVIATALSEKVLIPLSKHLWECNVPLVVCRSIGFIGYIQLQVKEHTVIETHPDNQNPDLRLDCPWPALEEFLDSINVEALDTKTRSHTPAVVILHYFLKKYQEKYQSFPKTRQEKDALKNMIRACPVGPDGPPSVLEENFEEAIHLVNTCICKTTVPTHAREILDDKRCVTPTQNTAPFWVMCAALREHVEVRLFCKHSSELYVSRGNHCIADPPPSGGAFRMDQYDPDGPAAYYPVLRALERFAGECDAPPGRRDERIEPDAAEMKTAVARLLTEWNVHLQQGVADERVHEVCRYGGAELHSVSATLGGCAAHEVIKLITHQYKPMNNAFFYDAITCSSTTLCL
;
A
#
# COMPACT_ATOMS: atom_id res chain seq x y z
N MET A 1 9.68 3.98 69.53
CA MET A 1 9.78 5.39 69.14
C MET A 1 11.21 5.70 68.73
N ARG A 2 11.45 5.89 67.44
CA ARG A 2 12.46 6.80 66.86
C ARG A 2 12.26 6.84 65.34
N PRO A 3 12.51 7.98 64.68
CA PRO A 3 11.83 8.33 63.44
C PRO A 3 12.67 8.07 62.20
N ILE A 4 11.93 7.91 61.11
CA ILE A 4 12.27 8.12 59.70
C ILE A 4 12.92 9.50 59.54
N TYR A 5 14.02 9.59 58.79
CA TYR A 5 14.45 10.68 57.88
C TYR A 5 15.98 10.71 57.75
N SER A 6 16.53 10.08 56.69
CA SER A 6 17.68 10.55 55.88
C SER A 6 18.31 9.42 55.06
N ASN A 7 18.02 9.31 53.75
CA ASN A 7 19.00 8.87 52.73
C ASN A 7 18.43 8.81 51.30
N TRP A 8 17.96 9.95 50.78
CA TRP A 8 17.54 10.04 49.36
C TRP A 8 18.65 10.54 48.43
N LYS A 9 19.80 11.00 48.96
CA LYS A 9 20.87 11.64 48.16
C LYS A 9 21.95 10.69 47.62
N SER A 10 21.91 9.38 47.87
CA SER A 10 22.94 8.42 47.43
C SER A 10 22.53 7.48 46.29
N ARG A 11 21.33 7.62 45.72
CA ARG A 11 20.82 6.74 44.64
C ARG A 11 20.83 7.35 43.23
N LEU A 12 21.29 8.58 43.04
CA LEU A 12 21.15 9.28 41.74
C LEU A 12 22.43 9.50 40.94
N PHE A 13 23.63 9.21 41.47
CA PHE A 13 24.87 9.38 40.70
C PHE A 13 25.95 8.36 41.10
N PRO A 14 26.11 7.23 40.37
CA PRO A 14 27.34 6.45 40.43
C PRO A 14 28.46 7.21 39.71
N LYS A 15 29.64 7.24 40.33
CA LYS A 15 30.86 7.84 39.78
C LYS A 15 31.26 7.13 38.47
N SER A 16 31.58 7.94 37.46
CA SER A 16 32.09 7.54 36.15
C SER A 16 33.53 7.05 36.23
N ASP A 17 33.80 5.83 35.73
CA ASP A 17 35.01 5.58 34.94
C ASP A 17 34.91 4.26 34.15
N MET A 18 35.44 4.31 32.92
CA MET A 18 35.82 3.20 32.01
C MET A 18 34.72 2.52 31.16
N SER A 19 34.52 3.09 29.96
CA SER A 19 34.07 2.48 28.70
C SER A 19 33.13 1.26 28.78
N SER A 20 31.82 1.53 28.74
CA SER A 20 30.83 0.53 28.37
C SER A 20 31.15 -0.02 26.98
N PRO A 21 31.27 -1.34 26.78
CA PRO A 21 31.31 -1.90 25.43
C PRO A 21 30.02 -1.48 24.72
N ALA A 22 30.12 -1.09 23.44
CA ALA A 22 28.97 -0.83 22.60
C ALA A 22 27.95 -1.96 22.80
N PRO A 23 26.63 -1.67 22.86
CA PRO A 23 25.64 -2.71 23.00
C PRO A 23 25.88 -3.73 21.90
N LYS A 24 26.23 -4.97 22.27
CA LYS A 24 26.32 -6.07 21.32
C LYS A 24 24.97 -6.10 20.60
N SER A 25 25.00 -6.03 19.28
CA SER A 25 23.81 -6.24 18.45
C SER A 25 23.07 -7.45 19.01
N PRO A 26 21.74 -7.37 19.24
CA PRO A 26 21.00 -8.50 19.78
C PRO A 26 21.35 -9.73 18.93
N GLU A 27 21.74 -10.83 19.57
CA GLU A 27 22.06 -12.08 18.86
C GLU A 27 20.92 -12.36 17.88
N GLN A 28 21.20 -12.19 16.58
CA GLN A 28 20.18 -12.38 15.56
C GLN A 28 19.78 -13.85 15.60
N ASN A 29 18.56 -14.11 16.05
CA ASN A 29 17.91 -15.41 15.90
C ASN A 29 17.92 -15.79 14.41
N ASP A 30 17.97 -17.07 14.07
CA ASP A 30 18.10 -17.52 12.67
C ASP A 30 16.93 -17.04 11.80
N LYS A 31 15.73 -16.85 12.40
CA LYS A 31 14.60 -16.17 11.74
C LYS A 31 14.90 -14.71 11.39
N SER A 32 15.54 -13.96 12.29
CA SER A 32 15.93 -12.57 12.05
C SER A 32 17.01 -12.48 10.96
N LYS A 33 17.90 -13.47 10.84
CA LYS A 33 18.86 -13.53 9.72
C LYS A 33 18.18 -13.81 8.39
N LYS A 34 17.25 -14.77 8.36
CA LYS A 34 16.47 -15.15 7.16
C LYS A 34 15.65 -13.97 6.61
N TYR A 35 14.99 -13.23 7.49
CA TYR A 35 14.10 -12.13 7.12
C TYR A 35 14.76 -10.74 7.19
N ASP A 36 16.09 -10.63 7.34
CA ASP A 36 16.79 -9.34 7.55
C ASP A 36 16.44 -8.28 6.49
N ARG A 37 16.38 -8.67 5.21
CA ARG A 37 16.08 -7.74 4.10
C ARG A 37 14.69 -7.12 4.19
N GLN A 38 13.69 -7.94 4.54
CA GLN A 38 12.30 -7.49 4.63
C GLN A 38 11.99 -6.82 5.98
N LEU A 39 12.68 -7.20 7.06
CA LEU A 39 12.61 -6.51 8.35
C LEU A 39 13.04 -5.03 8.24
N ARG A 40 13.91 -4.70 7.29
CA ARG A 40 14.30 -3.30 7.01
C ARG A 40 13.18 -2.47 6.36
N LEU A 41 12.16 -3.12 5.80
CA LEU A 41 11.02 -2.46 5.18
C LEU A 41 9.89 -2.26 6.19
N TRP A 42 9.43 -3.36 6.81
CA TRP A 42 8.23 -3.34 7.67
C TRP A 42 8.48 -3.60 9.16
N GLY A 43 9.75 -3.76 9.56
CA GLY A 43 10.14 -3.96 10.96
C GLY A 43 9.69 -5.30 11.56
N ASP A 44 10.09 -5.52 12.81
CA ASP A 44 9.71 -6.73 13.56
C ASP A 44 8.19 -6.80 13.81
N HIS A 45 7.51 -5.66 13.96
CA HIS A 45 6.06 -5.63 14.18
C HIS A 45 5.28 -6.03 12.92
N GLY A 46 5.69 -5.55 11.74
CA GLY A 46 5.12 -6.00 10.47
C GLY A 46 5.33 -7.49 10.26
N GLN A 47 6.55 -7.99 10.54
CA GLN A 47 6.84 -9.43 10.46
C GLN A 47 6.00 -10.27 11.41
N LYS A 48 5.75 -9.77 12.63
CA LYS A 48 4.89 -10.45 13.61
C LYS A 48 3.44 -10.52 13.15
N LEU A 49 2.90 -9.45 12.56
CA LEU A 49 1.54 -9.46 11.99
C LEU A 49 1.45 -10.47 10.83
N LEU A 50 2.45 -10.47 9.94
CA LEU A 50 2.54 -11.41 8.84
C LEU A 50 2.59 -12.87 9.32
N GLY A 51 3.46 -13.17 10.30
CA GLY A 51 3.59 -14.49 10.90
C GLY A 51 2.38 -14.98 11.71
N ASN A 52 1.43 -14.10 12.04
CA ASN A 52 0.18 -14.44 12.73
C ASN A 52 -1.02 -14.54 11.78
N ALA A 53 -0.89 -14.03 10.55
CA ALA A 53 -2.00 -13.99 9.60
C ALA A 53 -2.29 -15.38 9.00
N LYS A 54 -3.56 -15.57 8.63
CA LYS A 54 -4.06 -16.77 7.95
C LYS A 54 -4.72 -16.36 6.64
N VAL A 55 -4.23 -16.83 5.51
CA VAL A 55 -4.77 -16.47 4.18
C VAL A 55 -5.49 -17.64 3.52
N CYS A 56 -6.60 -17.38 2.84
CA CYS A 56 -7.28 -18.36 2.00
C CYS A 56 -6.98 -18.06 0.54
N LEU A 57 -6.49 -19.03 -0.22
CA LEU A 57 -6.44 -18.94 -1.68
C LEU A 57 -7.58 -19.77 -2.27
N ILE A 58 -8.36 -19.20 -3.17
CA ILE A 58 -9.33 -19.92 -3.99
C ILE A 58 -8.75 -20.11 -5.39
N ASN A 59 -8.72 -21.38 -5.79
CA ASN A 59 -8.07 -21.92 -6.99
C ASN A 59 -6.55 -21.76 -7.00
N ALA A 60 -5.83 -22.88 -7.10
CA ALA A 60 -4.38 -22.95 -7.24
C ALA A 60 -3.96 -22.92 -8.72
N THR A 61 -4.41 -21.89 -9.45
CA THR A 61 -3.95 -21.62 -10.81
C THR A 61 -2.50 -21.10 -10.81
N ALA A 62 -1.93 -20.79 -11.98
CA ALA A 62 -0.58 -20.23 -12.04
C ALA A 62 -0.47 -18.91 -11.25
N LEU A 63 -1.46 -18.02 -11.38
CA LEU A 63 -1.55 -16.78 -10.61
C LEU A 63 -1.72 -17.05 -9.12
N GLY A 64 -2.63 -17.95 -8.75
CA GLY A 64 -2.89 -18.25 -7.33
C GLY A 64 -1.64 -18.76 -6.61
N THR A 65 -0.91 -19.67 -7.24
CA THR A 65 0.34 -20.21 -6.69
C THR A 65 1.48 -19.17 -6.68
N GLU A 66 1.57 -18.29 -7.67
CA GLU A 66 2.53 -17.17 -7.68
C GLU A 66 2.26 -16.14 -6.56
N VAL A 67 0.98 -15.87 -6.26
CA VAL A 67 0.59 -15.06 -5.10
C VAL A 67 1.03 -15.76 -3.81
N LEU A 68 0.69 -17.03 -3.62
CA LEU A 68 1.04 -17.76 -2.40
C LEU A 68 2.55 -17.92 -2.23
N LYS A 69 3.31 -18.21 -3.29
CA LYS A 69 4.78 -18.22 -3.26
C LYS A 69 5.31 -16.92 -2.64
N SER A 70 4.79 -15.79 -3.10
CA SER A 70 5.17 -14.45 -2.68
C SER A 70 4.70 -14.09 -1.26
N LEU A 71 3.84 -14.91 -0.63
CA LEU A 71 3.43 -14.81 0.78
C LEU A 71 4.14 -15.82 1.68
N VAL A 72 4.41 -17.02 1.16
CA VAL A 72 5.09 -18.11 1.87
C VAL A 72 6.57 -17.77 2.10
N LEU A 73 7.28 -17.28 1.08
CA LEU A 73 8.68 -16.88 1.19
C LEU A 73 8.93 -15.83 2.30
N PRO A 74 8.16 -14.74 2.42
CA PRO A 74 8.31 -13.78 3.53
C PRO A 74 7.76 -14.28 4.88
N GLY A 75 7.17 -15.48 4.94
CA GLY A 75 6.79 -16.12 6.19
C GLY A 75 5.41 -15.74 6.71
N ILE A 76 4.39 -15.81 5.85
CA ILE A 76 2.98 -15.79 6.28
C ILE A 76 2.70 -16.87 7.34
N GLY A 77 1.87 -16.59 8.35
CA GLY A 77 1.63 -17.53 9.45
C GLY A 77 1.00 -18.85 9.04
N SER A 78 -0.01 -18.80 8.17
CA SER A 78 -0.61 -19.98 7.56
C SER A 78 -1.40 -19.65 6.30
N PHE A 79 -1.58 -20.65 5.43
CA PHE A 79 -2.49 -20.56 4.30
C PHE A 79 -3.39 -21.79 4.18
N THR A 80 -4.53 -21.63 3.52
CA THR A 80 -5.40 -22.73 3.11
C THR A 80 -5.78 -22.56 1.64
N ILE A 81 -5.60 -23.60 0.82
CA ILE A 81 -6.02 -23.61 -0.59
C ILE A 81 -7.39 -24.28 -0.71
N VAL A 82 -8.36 -23.62 -1.35
CA VAL A 82 -9.66 -24.20 -1.70
C VAL A 82 -9.71 -24.35 -3.21
N ASP A 83 -9.67 -25.59 -3.69
CA ASP A 83 -9.70 -25.89 -5.12
C ASP A 83 -10.21 -27.32 -5.34
N GLY A 84 -11.30 -27.45 -6.09
CA GLY A 84 -11.93 -28.74 -6.39
C GLY A 84 -11.45 -29.39 -7.69
N GLU A 85 -10.60 -28.70 -8.45
CA GLU A 85 -10.17 -29.17 -9.77
C GLU A 85 -9.01 -30.17 -9.67
N LYS A 86 -8.92 -31.03 -10.69
CA LYS A 86 -7.79 -31.93 -10.89
C LYS A 86 -6.78 -31.30 -11.84
N ILE A 87 -5.51 -31.65 -11.67
CA ILE A 87 -4.41 -31.14 -12.48
C ILE A 87 -4.57 -31.64 -13.92
N THR A 88 -4.54 -30.71 -14.87
CA THR A 88 -4.55 -30.97 -16.31
C THR A 88 -3.17 -30.75 -16.94
N GLU A 89 -2.99 -31.16 -18.19
CA GLU A 89 -1.74 -30.89 -18.93
C GLU A 89 -1.47 -29.39 -19.12
N GLU A 90 -2.53 -28.57 -19.23
CA GLU A 90 -2.39 -27.12 -19.37
C GLU A 90 -1.92 -26.45 -18.07
N ASP A 91 -2.33 -26.99 -16.91
CA ASP A 91 -1.87 -26.49 -15.62
C ASP A 91 -0.34 -26.67 -15.50
N ILE A 92 0.22 -27.78 -16.00
CA ILE A 92 1.67 -28.05 -15.93
C ILE A 92 2.48 -27.07 -16.80
N GLY A 93 1.94 -26.70 -17.97
CA GLY A 93 2.61 -25.75 -18.86
C GLY A 93 2.71 -24.33 -18.29
N SER A 94 1.85 -23.98 -17.34
CA SER A 94 1.71 -22.61 -16.82
C SER A 94 2.06 -22.47 -15.33
N ASN A 95 2.08 -23.56 -14.56
CA ASN A 95 2.27 -23.55 -13.12
C ASN A 95 3.57 -24.24 -12.70
N PHE A 96 4.49 -23.46 -12.12
CA PHE A 96 5.80 -23.95 -11.66
C PHE A 96 5.71 -25.06 -10.59
N PHE A 97 4.61 -25.12 -9.84
CA PHE A 97 4.45 -26.05 -8.72
C PHE A 97 3.82 -27.39 -9.13
N LEU A 98 3.49 -27.58 -10.40
CA LEU A 98 2.79 -28.77 -10.88
C LEU A 98 3.65 -29.49 -11.92
N GLU A 99 3.83 -30.79 -11.75
CA GLU A 99 4.65 -31.63 -12.62
C GLU A 99 3.80 -32.64 -13.41
N ASN A 100 4.34 -33.20 -14.50
CA ASN A 100 3.68 -34.21 -15.33
C ASN A 100 3.15 -35.41 -14.55
N ASP A 101 3.87 -35.83 -13.50
CA ASP A 101 3.46 -36.98 -12.67
C ASP A 101 2.25 -36.67 -11.79
N SER A 102 1.83 -35.41 -11.70
CA SER A 102 0.71 -34.95 -10.88
C SER A 102 -0.62 -34.86 -11.65
N VAL A 103 -0.65 -35.12 -12.96
CA VAL A 103 -1.89 -35.08 -13.76
C VAL A 103 -2.96 -35.97 -13.15
N GLY A 104 -4.18 -35.44 -13.01
CA GLY A 104 -5.34 -36.13 -12.43
C GLY A 104 -5.40 -36.11 -10.90
N LEU A 105 -4.35 -35.65 -10.20
CA LEU A 105 -4.37 -35.46 -8.75
C LEU A 105 -5.07 -34.14 -8.37
N SER A 106 -5.40 -33.97 -7.09
CA SER A 106 -5.99 -32.72 -6.58
C SER A 106 -5.00 -31.56 -6.73
N ARG A 107 -5.43 -30.50 -7.42
CA ARG A 107 -4.60 -29.30 -7.60
C ARG A 107 -4.33 -28.61 -6.27
N ALA A 108 -5.33 -28.57 -5.36
CA ALA A 108 -5.17 -28.02 -4.02
C ALA A 108 -4.08 -28.74 -3.21
N GLN A 109 -4.12 -30.08 -3.24
CA GLN A 109 -3.22 -30.93 -2.47
C GLN A 109 -1.76 -30.77 -2.93
N VAL A 110 -1.51 -30.96 -4.23
CA VAL A 110 -0.15 -30.93 -4.78
C VAL A 110 0.46 -29.54 -4.64
N ALA A 111 -0.29 -28.48 -5.00
CA ALA A 111 0.20 -27.11 -4.85
C ALA A 111 0.56 -26.79 -3.38
N THR A 112 -0.24 -27.25 -2.42
CA THR A 112 0.05 -27.06 -0.99
C THR A 112 1.34 -27.75 -0.56
N GLN A 113 1.57 -28.99 -1.02
CA GLN A 113 2.79 -29.73 -0.72
C GLN A 113 4.03 -28.99 -1.24
N CYS A 114 4.03 -28.59 -2.51
CA CYS A 114 5.16 -27.90 -3.12
C CYS A 114 5.41 -26.52 -2.50
N LEU A 115 4.35 -25.77 -2.16
CA LEU A 115 4.50 -24.47 -1.49
C LEU A 115 5.10 -24.60 -0.09
N LEU A 116 4.81 -25.68 0.65
CA LEU A 116 5.37 -25.90 1.98
C LEU A 116 6.89 -26.16 1.97
N GLU A 117 7.43 -26.64 0.86
CA GLU A 117 8.89 -26.81 0.69
C GLU A 117 9.64 -25.47 0.70
N LEU A 118 8.98 -24.39 0.29
CA LEU A 118 9.60 -23.06 0.22
C LEU A 118 9.93 -22.48 1.59
N ASN A 119 9.11 -22.81 2.61
CA ASN A 119 9.29 -22.24 3.93
C ASN A 119 8.73 -23.13 5.05
N PRO A 120 9.58 -23.83 5.82
CA PRO A 120 9.14 -24.72 6.90
C PRO A 120 8.55 -23.97 8.11
N ASP A 121 8.65 -22.63 8.16
CA ASP A 121 8.00 -21.83 9.20
C ASP A 121 6.50 -21.61 8.95
N VAL A 122 6.03 -21.89 7.73
CA VAL A 122 4.66 -21.64 7.29
C VAL A 122 3.83 -22.90 7.41
N ARG A 123 2.58 -22.76 7.88
CA ARG A 123 1.61 -23.87 7.92
C ARG A 123 0.68 -23.79 6.71
N GLY A 124 0.53 -24.90 6.01
CA GLY A 124 -0.32 -25.00 4.82
C GLY A 124 -1.34 -26.11 5.00
N ASP A 125 -2.54 -25.88 4.49
CA ASP A 125 -3.63 -26.85 4.46
C ASP A 125 -4.42 -26.69 3.16
N TYR A 126 -5.28 -27.65 2.84
CA TYR A 126 -6.09 -27.60 1.62
C TYR A 126 -7.49 -28.20 1.79
N ILE A 127 -8.39 -27.79 0.90
CA ILE A 127 -9.74 -28.31 0.75
C ILE A 127 -9.93 -28.68 -0.72
N ASP A 128 -10.08 -29.97 -0.99
CA ASP A 128 -10.37 -30.55 -2.32
C ASP A 128 -11.88 -30.45 -2.63
N GLU A 129 -12.42 -29.23 -2.57
CA GLU A 129 -13.82 -28.91 -2.88
C GLU A 129 -13.89 -27.59 -3.64
N SER A 130 -14.96 -27.39 -4.42
CA SER A 130 -15.18 -26.11 -5.09
C SER A 130 -15.56 -25.01 -4.11
N ALA A 131 -15.18 -23.77 -4.42
CA ALA A 131 -15.56 -22.61 -3.61
C ALA A 131 -17.08 -22.43 -3.47
N GLU A 132 -17.87 -22.83 -4.48
CA GLU A 132 -19.34 -22.84 -4.41
C GLU A 132 -19.83 -23.79 -3.31
N HIS A 133 -19.25 -25.00 -3.24
CA HIS A 133 -19.60 -25.99 -2.22
C HIS A 133 -19.16 -25.53 -0.82
N THR A 134 -17.94 -25.02 -0.68
CA THR A 134 -17.43 -24.53 0.62
C THR A 134 -18.28 -23.35 1.13
N LEU A 135 -18.67 -22.43 0.26
CA LEU A 135 -19.49 -21.26 0.61
C LEU A 135 -20.90 -21.66 1.08
N THR A 136 -21.50 -22.67 0.44
CA THR A 136 -22.85 -23.14 0.76
C THR A 136 -22.90 -23.99 2.02
N ASN A 137 -21.90 -24.85 2.24
CA ASN A 137 -21.91 -25.83 3.31
C ASN A 137 -21.18 -25.40 4.58
N THR A 138 -20.28 -24.41 4.51
CA THR A 138 -19.46 -23.99 5.66
C THR A 138 -19.51 -22.48 5.86
N GLN A 139 -20.65 -22.00 6.37
CA GLN A 139 -20.97 -20.56 6.49
C GLN A 139 -19.96 -19.75 7.32
N ASP A 140 -19.17 -20.37 8.20
CA ASP A 140 -18.17 -19.69 9.03
C ASP A 140 -16.73 -19.95 8.59
N PHE A 141 -16.49 -20.72 7.52
CA PHE A 141 -15.15 -21.08 7.08
C PHE A 141 -14.30 -19.83 6.83
N PHE A 142 -14.81 -18.93 5.99
CA PHE A 142 -14.07 -17.76 5.53
C PHE A 142 -13.84 -16.70 6.63
N LYS A 143 -14.61 -16.73 7.72
CA LYS A 143 -14.43 -15.80 8.87
C LYS A 143 -13.11 -15.99 9.60
N ASN A 144 -12.48 -17.17 9.44
CA ASN A 144 -11.24 -17.52 10.13
C ASN A 144 -9.98 -16.99 9.44
N PHE A 145 -10.12 -16.28 8.32
CA PHE A 145 -9.01 -15.79 7.53
C PHE A 145 -8.81 -14.29 7.71
N THR A 146 -7.55 -13.86 7.71
CA THR A 146 -7.15 -12.46 7.71
C THR A 146 -7.44 -11.82 6.35
N VAL A 147 -7.21 -12.55 5.26
CA VAL A 147 -7.49 -12.13 3.87
C VAL A 147 -7.88 -13.35 3.04
N VAL A 148 -8.87 -13.19 2.16
CA VAL A 148 -9.22 -14.18 1.13
C VAL A 148 -8.75 -13.68 -0.24
N ILE A 149 -8.12 -14.56 -1.00
CA ILE A 149 -7.57 -14.30 -2.33
C ILE A 149 -8.34 -15.19 -3.29
N ALA A 150 -9.00 -14.62 -4.28
CA ALA A 150 -9.79 -15.36 -5.25
C ALA A 150 -9.20 -15.24 -6.65
N THR A 151 -8.88 -16.37 -7.26
CA THR A 151 -8.37 -16.42 -8.63
C THR A 151 -9.32 -17.17 -9.56
N ALA A 152 -9.43 -16.67 -10.79
CA ALA A 152 -10.20 -17.31 -11.86
C ALA A 152 -11.67 -17.67 -11.53
N LEU A 153 -12.33 -16.99 -10.58
CA LEU A 153 -13.75 -17.26 -10.25
C LEU A 153 -14.74 -16.70 -11.27
N SER A 154 -15.81 -17.44 -11.54
CA SER A 154 -16.96 -16.95 -12.30
C SER A 154 -17.80 -15.97 -11.48
N GLU A 155 -18.57 -15.12 -12.15
CA GLU A 155 -19.45 -14.14 -11.50
C GLU A 155 -20.45 -14.83 -10.53
N LYS A 156 -20.93 -16.02 -10.92
CA LYS A 156 -21.87 -16.85 -10.14
C LYS A 156 -21.37 -17.15 -8.72
N VAL A 157 -20.07 -17.41 -8.56
CA VAL A 157 -19.46 -17.73 -7.25
C VAL A 157 -18.88 -16.48 -6.59
N LEU A 158 -18.29 -15.58 -7.39
CA LEU A 158 -17.61 -14.40 -6.89
C LEU A 158 -18.56 -13.42 -6.19
N ILE A 159 -19.76 -13.19 -6.72
CA ILE A 159 -20.72 -12.26 -6.12
C ILE A 159 -21.19 -12.73 -4.73
N PRO A 160 -21.69 -13.97 -4.55
CA PRO A 160 -22.05 -14.48 -3.23
C PRO A 160 -20.88 -14.45 -2.24
N LEU A 161 -19.67 -14.83 -2.67
CA LEU A 161 -18.47 -14.77 -1.84
C LEU A 161 -18.17 -13.33 -1.39
N SER A 162 -18.16 -12.39 -2.34
CA SER A 162 -17.91 -10.96 -2.11
C SER A 162 -18.87 -10.37 -1.07
N LYS A 163 -20.17 -10.66 -1.18
CA LYS A 163 -21.18 -10.22 -0.19
C LYS A 163 -20.97 -10.87 1.17
N HIS A 164 -20.69 -12.17 1.21
CA HIS A 164 -20.46 -12.88 2.45
C HIS A 164 -19.25 -12.34 3.22
N LEU A 165 -18.11 -12.12 2.53
CA LEU A 165 -16.90 -11.58 3.12
C LEU A 165 -17.07 -10.13 3.61
N TRP A 166 -17.86 -9.33 2.89
CA TRP A 166 -18.21 -7.98 3.32
C TRP A 166 -18.95 -7.95 4.66
N GLU A 167 -19.96 -8.81 4.83
CA GLU A 167 -20.71 -8.93 6.08
C GLU A 167 -19.83 -9.42 7.24
N CYS A 168 -18.86 -10.28 6.93
CA CYS A 168 -17.90 -10.80 7.90
C CYS A 168 -16.73 -9.84 8.18
N ASN A 169 -16.62 -8.72 7.45
CA ASN A 169 -15.49 -7.80 7.49
C ASN A 169 -14.13 -8.47 7.21
N VAL A 170 -14.12 -9.42 6.27
CA VAL A 170 -12.90 -10.10 5.79
C VAL A 170 -12.49 -9.48 4.44
N PRO A 171 -11.27 -8.94 4.31
CA PRO A 171 -10.75 -8.44 3.04
C PRO A 171 -10.76 -9.51 1.93
N LEU A 172 -11.21 -9.13 0.75
CA LEU A 172 -11.13 -9.94 -0.46
C LEU A 172 -10.19 -9.28 -1.48
N VAL A 173 -9.28 -10.08 -2.03
CA VAL A 173 -8.39 -9.71 -3.15
C VAL A 173 -8.73 -10.62 -4.32
N VAL A 174 -9.34 -10.07 -5.37
CA VAL A 174 -9.64 -10.81 -6.59
C VAL A 174 -8.53 -10.60 -7.58
N CYS A 175 -8.05 -11.67 -8.20
CA CYS A 175 -7.02 -11.62 -9.21
C CYS A 175 -7.42 -12.45 -10.43
N ARG A 176 -7.13 -11.94 -11.63
CA ARG A 176 -7.33 -12.66 -12.88
C ARG A 176 -6.22 -12.37 -13.85
N SER A 177 -5.74 -13.43 -14.49
CA SER A 177 -4.78 -13.40 -15.59
C SER A 177 -5.44 -14.07 -16.78
N ILE A 178 -5.47 -13.39 -17.93
CA ILE A 178 -5.97 -13.95 -19.19
C ILE A 178 -5.13 -13.43 -20.35
N GLY A 179 -4.44 -14.35 -21.03
CA GLY A 179 -3.46 -14.03 -22.06
C GLY A 179 -2.44 -13.03 -21.54
N PHE A 180 -2.39 -11.84 -22.15
CA PHE A 180 -1.51 -10.75 -21.77
C PHE A 180 -2.13 -9.75 -20.78
N ILE A 181 -3.37 -9.95 -20.35
CA ILE A 181 -4.11 -9.00 -19.51
C ILE A 181 -4.18 -9.52 -18.07
N GLY A 182 -3.84 -8.62 -17.16
CA GLY A 182 -3.93 -8.84 -15.73
C GLY A 182 -4.91 -7.89 -15.05
N TYR A 183 -5.61 -8.38 -14.03
CA TYR A 183 -6.52 -7.61 -13.21
C TYR A 183 -6.43 -8.02 -11.73
N ILE A 184 -6.40 -7.03 -10.86
CA ILE A 184 -6.50 -7.17 -9.40
C ILE A 184 -7.58 -6.21 -8.92
N GLN A 185 -8.48 -6.66 -8.04
CA GLN A 185 -9.42 -5.77 -7.36
C GLN A 185 -9.51 -6.09 -5.87
N LEU A 186 -9.42 -5.04 -5.06
CA LEU A 186 -9.50 -5.06 -3.61
C LEU A 186 -10.92 -4.71 -3.16
N GLN A 187 -11.46 -5.52 -2.25
CA GLN A 187 -12.69 -5.23 -1.55
C GLN A 187 -12.41 -5.24 -0.04
N VAL A 188 -12.43 -4.04 0.55
CA VAL A 188 -12.20 -3.83 1.97
C VAL A 188 -13.18 -2.77 2.48
N LYS A 189 -13.91 -3.06 3.55
CA LYS A 189 -14.91 -2.15 4.10
C LYS A 189 -14.30 -0.87 4.63
N GLU A 190 -13.26 -1.02 5.44
CA GLU A 190 -12.42 0.07 5.89
C GLU A 190 -11.03 -0.48 6.18
N HIS A 191 -10.00 0.16 5.62
CA HIS A 191 -8.62 -0.12 5.94
C HIS A 191 -7.94 1.15 6.42
N THR A 192 -7.35 1.09 7.60
CA THR A 192 -6.70 2.24 8.25
C THR A 192 -5.21 1.98 8.37
N VAL A 193 -4.42 3.01 8.07
CA VAL A 193 -2.95 2.95 8.01
C VAL A 193 -2.38 4.17 8.72
N ILE A 194 -1.45 3.92 9.64
CA ILE A 194 -0.67 4.96 10.31
C ILE A 194 0.70 5.08 9.62
N GLU A 195 1.37 3.96 9.42
CA GLU A 195 2.70 3.89 8.81
C GLU A 195 2.59 3.77 7.29
N THR A 196 2.32 4.87 6.60
CA THR A 196 2.12 4.85 5.14
C THR A 196 3.42 4.85 4.32
N HIS A 197 4.58 5.05 4.96
CA HIS A 197 5.91 5.05 4.34
C HIS A 197 5.99 5.86 3.03
N PRO A 198 5.71 7.18 3.06
CA PRO A 198 5.84 8.02 1.87
C PRO A 198 7.31 8.11 1.41
N ASP A 199 7.52 8.04 0.09
CA ASP A 199 8.86 8.04 -0.52
C ASP A 199 9.62 9.36 -0.27
N ASN A 200 8.90 10.48 -0.36
CA ASN A 200 9.48 11.81 -0.19
C ASN A 200 8.61 12.63 0.75
N GLN A 201 9.22 13.14 1.82
CA GLN A 201 8.59 14.07 2.74
C GLN A 201 9.44 15.31 2.91
N ASN A 202 8.77 16.46 2.90
CA ASN A 202 9.41 17.67 3.41
C ASN A 202 9.52 17.55 4.93
N PRO A 203 10.68 17.91 5.51
CA PRO A 203 10.85 17.87 6.96
C PRO A 203 9.96 18.91 7.64
N ASP A 204 9.37 18.55 8.78
CA ASP A 204 8.59 19.46 9.63
C ASP A 204 9.52 20.34 10.49
N LEU A 205 10.15 21.34 9.85
CA LEU A 205 11.14 22.20 10.51
C LEU A 205 10.52 23.28 11.41
N ARG A 206 9.22 23.56 11.29
CA ARG A 206 8.49 24.58 12.07
C ARG A 206 9.10 25.99 12.04
N LEU A 207 9.82 26.36 10.98
CA LEU A 207 10.47 27.68 10.89
C LEU A 207 9.49 28.86 10.78
N ASP A 208 8.24 28.60 10.39
CA ASP A 208 7.17 29.59 10.36
C ASP A 208 6.48 29.79 11.72
N CYS A 209 6.52 28.77 12.57
CA CYS A 209 5.90 28.76 13.90
C CYS A 209 6.76 27.96 14.90
N PRO A 210 7.98 28.43 15.21
CA PRO A 210 8.89 27.70 16.08
C PRO A 210 8.27 27.59 17.48
N TRP A 211 8.42 26.43 18.12
CA TRP A 211 8.03 26.29 19.53
C TRP A 211 9.07 26.99 20.42
N PRO A 212 8.72 27.37 21.68
CA PRO A 212 9.57 28.25 22.49
C PRO A 212 11.03 27.80 22.64
N ALA A 213 11.25 26.50 22.88
CA ALA A 213 12.61 25.96 23.03
C ALA A 213 13.41 25.97 21.70
N LEU A 214 12.74 25.81 20.55
CA LEU A 214 13.38 25.92 19.25
C LEU A 214 13.72 27.37 18.95
N GLU A 215 12.78 28.29 19.20
CA GLU A 215 13.02 29.72 18.99
C GLU A 215 14.17 30.23 19.85
N GLU A 216 14.21 29.87 21.14
CA GLU A 216 15.30 30.22 22.05
C GLU A 216 16.65 29.70 21.55
N PHE A 217 16.70 28.44 21.10
CA PHE A 217 17.92 27.85 20.53
C PHE A 217 18.36 28.59 19.27
N LEU A 218 17.46 28.79 18.31
CA LEU A 218 17.79 29.41 17.03
C LEU A 218 18.20 30.89 17.18
N ASP A 219 17.56 31.62 18.10
CA ASP A 219 17.84 33.03 18.36
C ASP A 219 19.14 33.25 19.15
N SER A 220 19.62 32.24 19.87
CA SER A 220 20.88 32.32 20.59
C SER A 220 22.11 32.42 19.67
N ILE A 221 21.97 32.11 18.39
CA ILE A 221 23.07 32.01 17.42
C ILE A 221 23.00 33.18 16.44
N ASN A 222 23.96 34.12 16.56
CA ASN A 222 24.16 35.17 15.57
C ASN A 222 25.16 34.73 14.51
N VAL A 223 24.66 34.32 13.33
CA VAL A 223 25.44 33.76 12.22
C VAL A 223 26.56 34.69 11.71
N GLU A 224 26.38 36.01 11.81
CA GLU A 224 27.37 36.99 11.34
C GLU A 224 28.47 37.27 12.37
N ALA A 225 28.25 36.90 13.63
CA ALA A 225 29.22 37.08 14.72
C ALA A 225 30.07 35.82 15.01
N LEU A 226 29.84 34.73 14.26
CA LEU A 226 30.57 33.47 14.44
C LEU A 226 31.98 33.56 13.84
N ASP A 227 32.93 32.88 14.48
CA ASP A 227 34.23 32.62 13.88
C ASP A 227 34.10 31.67 12.67
N THR A 228 35.08 31.71 11.78
CA THR A 228 35.09 30.95 10.52
C THR A 228 34.85 29.44 10.72
N LYS A 229 35.40 28.84 11.79
CA LYS A 229 35.25 27.40 12.04
C LYS A 229 33.86 27.06 12.55
N THR A 230 33.32 27.83 13.48
CA THR A 230 31.97 27.57 14.01
C THR A 230 30.91 27.82 12.94
N ARG A 231 31.10 28.87 12.13
CA ARG A 231 30.22 29.20 11.01
C ARG A 231 30.09 28.06 10.00
N SER A 232 31.20 27.46 9.57
CA SER A 232 31.18 26.38 8.56
C SER A 232 30.56 25.07 9.06
N HIS A 233 30.50 24.86 10.37
CA HIS A 233 29.84 23.70 11.01
C HIS A 233 28.45 24.03 11.56
N THR A 234 27.92 25.23 11.31
CA THR A 234 26.58 25.62 11.77
C THR A 234 25.53 24.93 10.90
N PRO A 235 24.52 24.24 11.48
CA PRO A 235 23.49 23.57 10.68
C PRO A 235 22.74 24.53 9.74
N ALA A 236 22.46 24.09 8.52
CA ALA A 236 21.76 24.87 7.50
C ALA A 236 20.41 25.47 7.97
N VAL A 237 19.70 24.75 8.85
CA VAL A 237 18.43 25.20 9.44
C VAL A 237 18.60 26.45 10.32
N VAL A 238 19.71 26.56 11.04
CA VAL A 238 20.02 27.73 11.89
C VAL A 238 20.30 28.95 11.00
N ILE A 239 21.11 28.76 9.95
CA ILE A 239 21.38 29.79 8.95
C ILE A 239 20.08 30.28 8.32
N LEU A 240 19.24 29.33 7.90
CA LEU A 240 17.96 29.61 7.28
C LEU A 240 17.04 30.42 8.20
N HIS A 241 16.92 30.06 9.49
CA HIS A 241 16.14 30.82 10.47
C HIS A 241 16.65 32.24 10.67
N TYR A 242 17.97 32.41 10.82
CA TYR A 242 18.59 33.73 11.01
C TYR A 242 18.24 34.68 9.86
N PHE A 243 18.39 34.22 8.62
CA PHE A 243 18.05 35.04 7.44
C PHE A 243 16.54 35.20 7.24
N LEU A 244 15.73 34.23 7.69
CA LEU A 244 14.28 34.35 7.68
C LEU A 244 13.81 35.46 8.64
N LYS A 245 14.38 35.57 9.85
CA LYS A 245 14.09 36.68 10.78
C LYS A 245 14.49 38.04 10.18
N LYS A 246 15.70 38.14 9.61
CA LYS A 246 16.12 39.36 8.89
C LYS A 246 15.20 39.73 7.73
N TYR A 247 14.74 38.73 6.99
CA TYR A 247 13.78 38.96 5.91
C TYR A 247 12.45 39.51 6.46
N GLN A 248 11.93 38.91 7.53
CA GLN A 248 10.70 39.35 8.18
C GLN A 248 10.81 40.75 8.77
N GLU A 249 11.95 41.11 9.37
CA GLU A 249 12.21 42.48 9.86
C GLU A 249 12.19 43.50 8.72
N LYS A 250 12.77 43.15 7.57
CA LYS A 250 12.88 44.04 6.41
C LYS A 250 11.58 44.18 5.62
N TYR A 251 10.86 43.08 5.39
CA TYR A 251 9.71 43.03 4.49
C TYR A 251 8.37 42.83 5.21
N GLN A 252 8.37 42.69 6.55
CA GLN A 252 7.19 42.45 7.39
C GLN A 252 6.28 41.31 6.87
N SER A 253 6.89 40.32 6.22
CA SER A 253 6.18 39.25 5.53
C SER A 253 6.98 37.94 5.53
N PHE A 254 6.26 36.83 5.42
CA PHE A 254 6.83 35.50 5.25
C PHE A 254 6.98 35.17 3.75
N PRO A 255 8.13 34.68 3.26
CA PRO A 255 8.31 34.37 1.84
C PRO A 255 7.35 33.28 1.35
N LYS A 256 6.57 33.60 0.31
CA LYS A 256 5.60 32.69 -0.33
C LYS A 256 5.87 32.54 -1.81
N THR A 257 6.11 33.65 -2.50
CA THR A 257 6.30 33.64 -3.96
C THR A 257 7.72 33.26 -4.32
N ARG A 258 7.93 32.80 -5.57
CA ARG A 258 9.28 32.52 -6.09
C ARG A 258 10.20 33.73 -5.96
N GLN A 259 9.70 34.93 -6.26
CA GLN A 259 10.48 36.17 -6.16
C GLN A 259 10.91 36.47 -4.72
N GLU A 260 10.02 36.30 -3.75
CA GLU A 260 10.32 36.48 -2.32
C GLU A 260 11.33 35.44 -1.82
N LYS A 261 11.17 34.18 -2.24
CA LYS A 261 12.13 33.11 -1.95
C LYS A 261 13.50 33.39 -2.55
N ASP A 262 13.55 33.90 -3.78
CA ASP A 262 14.81 34.27 -4.43
C ASP A 262 15.47 35.48 -3.75
N ALA A 263 14.69 36.42 -3.22
CA ALA A 263 15.21 37.50 -2.39
C ALA A 263 15.84 36.97 -1.08
N LEU A 264 15.20 36.01 -0.40
CA LEU A 264 15.78 35.34 0.77
C LEU A 264 17.09 34.61 0.43
N LYS A 265 17.13 33.85 -0.68
CA LYS A 265 18.37 33.19 -1.12
C LYS A 265 19.50 34.19 -1.39
N ASN A 266 19.18 35.33 -1.99
CA ASN A 266 20.16 36.37 -2.25
C ASN A 266 20.68 37.02 -0.95
N MET A 267 19.83 37.14 0.08
CA MET A 267 20.29 37.58 1.41
C MET A 267 21.29 36.59 2.02
N ILE A 268 21.04 35.28 1.89
CA ILE A 268 21.95 34.23 2.37
C ILE A 268 23.29 34.29 1.61
N ARG A 269 23.25 34.41 0.27
CA ARG A 269 24.46 34.53 -0.57
C ARG A 269 25.28 35.79 -0.32
N ALA A 270 24.61 36.88 0.04
CA ALA A 270 25.26 38.17 0.30
C ALA A 270 25.90 38.23 1.70
N CYS A 271 25.78 37.18 2.52
CA CYS A 271 26.43 37.12 3.81
C CYS A 271 27.96 37.14 3.63
N PRO A 272 28.69 38.12 4.20
CA PRO A 272 30.13 38.20 4.07
C PRO A 272 30.81 36.91 4.55
N VAL A 273 31.79 36.44 3.79
CA VAL A 273 32.70 35.37 4.23
C VAL A 273 33.46 35.87 5.46
N GLY A 274 33.71 34.99 6.43
CA GLY A 274 34.51 35.33 7.62
C GLY A 274 35.86 35.98 7.25
N PRO A 275 36.48 36.73 8.18
CA PRO A 275 37.64 37.58 7.90
C PRO A 275 38.87 36.85 7.30
N ASP A 276 38.93 35.52 7.42
CA ASP A 276 40.04 34.67 6.98
C ASP A 276 39.71 33.75 5.78
N GLY A 277 38.50 33.82 5.22
CA GLY A 277 38.04 32.90 4.15
C GLY A 277 38.32 33.43 2.73
N PRO A 278 38.56 32.55 1.74
CA PRO A 278 38.69 32.97 0.34
C PRO A 278 37.36 33.60 -0.14
N PRO A 279 37.38 34.80 -0.74
CA PRO A 279 36.18 35.60 -1.03
C PRO A 279 35.24 35.04 -2.13
N SER A 280 35.44 33.80 -2.60
CA SER A 280 34.74 33.25 -3.77
C SER A 280 34.09 31.88 -3.60
N VAL A 281 34.15 31.26 -2.41
CA VAL A 281 33.53 29.94 -2.17
C VAL A 281 32.47 30.07 -1.09
N LEU A 282 31.21 29.75 -1.44
CA LEU A 282 30.13 29.66 -0.47
C LEU A 282 30.31 28.36 0.33
N GLU A 283 30.15 28.42 1.65
CA GLU A 283 30.26 27.24 2.51
C GLU A 283 29.10 26.27 2.22
N GLU A 284 29.37 24.95 2.28
CA GLU A 284 28.40 23.91 1.93
C GLU A 284 27.07 24.02 2.71
N ASN A 285 27.14 24.38 3.99
CA ASN A 285 25.96 24.58 4.84
C ASN A 285 25.11 25.81 4.42
N PHE A 286 25.71 26.83 3.82
CA PHE A 286 24.98 27.96 3.23
C PHE A 286 24.34 27.57 1.89
N GLU A 287 25.01 26.74 1.09
CA GLU A 287 24.42 26.15 -0.12
C GLU A 287 23.21 25.28 0.24
N GLU A 288 23.34 24.42 1.24
CA GLU A 288 22.24 23.62 1.78
C GLU A 288 21.08 24.50 2.27
N ALA A 289 21.35 25.57 3.01
CA ALA A 289 20.33 26.51 3.47
C ALA A 289 19.56 27.14 2.29
N ILE A 290 20.25 27.50 1.20
CA ILE A 290 19.63 28.01 -0.03
C ILE A 290 18.73 26.97 -0.69
N HIS A 291 19.14 25.70 -0.71
CA HIS A 291 18.32 24.60 -1.22
C HIS A 291 17.05 24.42 -0.37
N LEU A 292 17.17 24.46 0.96
CA LEU A 292 16.05 24.36 1.90
C LEU A 292 15.01 25.49 1.76
N VAL A 293 15.38 26.67 1.23
CA VAL A 293 14.41 27.76 0.95
C VAL A 293 13.28 27.28 0.02
N ASN A 294 13.59 26.42 -0.94
CA ASN A 294 12.58 25.97 -1.90
C ASN A 294 11.57 25.01 -1.27
N THR A 295 12.06 24.07 -0.45
CA THR A 295 11.30 22.93 0.07
C THR A 295 10.69 23.18 1.46
N CYS A 296 11.40 23.90 2.33
CA CYS A 296 11.05 23.99 3.76
C CYS A 296 10.50 25.35 4.20
N ILE A 297 10.63 26.39 3.37
CA ILE A 297 9.98 27.68 3.65
C ILE A 297 8.55 27.62 3.12
N CYS A 298 7.66 27.15 3.99
CA CYS A 298 6.23 27.05 3.78
C CYS A 298 5.51 27.26 5.13
N LYS A 299 4.19 27.49 5.07
CA LYS A 299 3.38 27.51 6.29
C LYS A 299 3.10 26.09 6.74
N THR A 300 3.35 25.81 8.02
CA THR A 300 2.98 24.55 8.67
C THR A 300 1.46 24.46 8.68
N THR A 301 0.91 23.46 8.00
CA THR A 301 -0.54 23.21 7.98
C THR A 301 -0.82 21.72 8.10
N VAL A 302 -1.96 21.38 8.69
CA VAL A 302 -2.47 20.00 8.68
C VAL A 302 -2.93 19.67 7.25
N PRO A 303 -2.40 18.59 6.62
CA PRO A 303 -2.82 18.17 5.30
C PRO A 303 -4.33 17.92 5.21
N THR A 304 -4.92 18.14 4.04
CA THR A 304 -6.37 18.05 3.84
C THR A 304 -6.91 16.65 4.18
N HIS A 305 -6.25 15.58 3.72
CA HIS A 305 -6.67 14.20 4.02
C HIS A 305 -6.62 13.88 5.51
N ALA A 306 -5.60 14.36 6.23
CA ALA A 306 -5.50 14.18 7.67
C ALA A 306 -6.63 14.95 8.40
N ARG A 307 -6.97 16.15 7.94
CA ARG A 307 -8.09 16.94 8.47
C ARG A 307 -9.43 16.21 8.27
N GLU A 308 -9.67 15.66 7.08
CA GLU A 308 -10.89 14.88 6.79
C GLU A 308 -11.05 13.68 7.74
N ILE A 309 -9.95 13.00 8.07
CA ILE A 309 -9.95 11.91 9.06
C ILE A 309 -10.28 12.44 10.46
N LEU A 310 -9.66 13.55 10.87
CA LEU A 310 -9.90 14.14 12.20
C LEU A 310 -11.34 14.69 12.33
N ASP A 311 -11.96 15.12 11.24
CA ASP A 311 -13.34 15.61 11.22
C ASP A 311 -14.38 14.47 11.06
N ASP A 312 -13.95 13.22 10.88
CA ASP A 312 -14.84 12.05 10.81
C ASP A 312 -15.64 11.89 12.12
N LYS A 313 -16.92 11.53 12.02
CA LYS A 313 -17.82 11.36 13.16
C LYS A 313 -17.26 10.43 14.24
N ARG A 314 -16.47 9.44 13.84
CA ARG A 314 -15.82 8.49 14.77
C ARG A 314 -14.69 9.10 15.60
N CYS A 315 -14.04 10.14 15.09
CA CYS A 315 -13.12 10.98 15.85
C CYS A 315 -13.88 11.99 16.73
N VAL A 316 -15.01 12.50 16.24
CA VAL A 316 -15.76 13.56 16.94
C VAL A 316 -16.49 13.04 18.18
N THR A 317 -17.10 11.86 18.07
CA THR A 317 -17.85 11.21 19.15
C THR A 317 -17.44 9.75 19.26
N PRO A 318 -16.30 9.44 19.90
CA PRO A 318 -15.88 8.07 20.11
C PRO A 318 -16.87 7.33 21.04
N THR A 319 -17.08 6.04 20.79
CA THR A 319 -17.94 5.14 21.55
C THR A 319 -17.11 3.97 22.08
N GLN A 320 -17.71 3.11 22.92
CA GLN A 320 -17.05 1.90 23.42
C GLN A 320 -16.66 0.91 22.31
N ASN A 321 -17.31 0.99 21.13
CA ASN A 321 -17.05 0.11 19.99
C ASN A 321 -16.10 0.75 18.96
N THR A 322 -15.56 1.94 19.24
CA THR A 322 -14.68 2.64 18.30
C THR A 322 -13.34 1.93 18.19
N ALA A 323 -12.91 1.63 16.96
CA ALA A 323 -11.66 0.93 16.72
C ALA A 323 -10.43 1.73 17.21
N PRO A 324 -9.32 1.07 17.61
CA PRO A 324 -8.14 1.74 18.17
C PRO A 324 -7.59 2.88 17.31
N PHE A 325 -7.59 2.73 15.98
CA PHE A 325 -7.21 3.79 15.05
C PHE A 325 -7.98 5.09 15.27
N TRP A 326 -9.31 5.00 15.36
CA TRP A 326 -10.19 6.15 15.55
C TRP A 326 -10.07 6.75 16.95
N VAL A 327 -9.78 5.92 17.97
CA VAL A 327 -9.46 6.43 19.32
C VAL A 327 -8.17 7.25 19.31
N MET A 328 -7.13 6.77 18.62
CA MET A 328 -5.89 7.53 18.45
C MET A 328 -6.12 8.82 17.67
N CYS A 329 -6.94 8.81 16.62
CA CYS A 329 -7.29 10.02 15.86
C CYS A 329 -8.13 11.00 16.69
N ALA A 330 -9.05 10.52 17.53
CA ALA A 330 -9.80 11.36 18.48
C ALA A 330 -8.86 12.03 19.50
N ALA A 331 -7.90 11.29 20.04
CA ALA A 331 -6.87 11.85 20.93
C ALA A 331 -6.01 12.89 20.20
N LEU A 332 -5.60 12.60 18.96
CA LEU A 332 -4.88 13.58 18.12
C LEU A 332 -5.72 14.83 17.90
N ARG A 333 -7.02 14.70 17.64
CA ARG A 333 -7.98 15.80 17.43
C ARG A 333 -8.08 16.72 18.65
N GLU A 334 -8.29 16.16 19.84
CA GLU A 334 -8.38 16.94 21.09
C GLU A 334 -7.06 17.67 21.40
N HIS A 335 -5.94 17.10 20.95
CA HIS A 335 -4.61 17.64 21.16
C HIS A 335 -3.99 18.32 19.91
N VAL A 336 -4.78 18.66 18.87
CA VAL A 336 -4.26 19.43 17.71
C VAL A 336 -3.72 20.80 18.15
N GLU A 337 -4.19 21.33 19.28
CA GLU A 337 -3.64 22.54 19.91
C GLU A 337 -2.42 22.28 20.82
N VAL A 338 -2.10 21.03 21.17
CA VAL A 338 -1.04 20.67 22.14
C VAL A 338 0.11 19.91 21.47
N ARG A 339 1.06 20.67 20.94
CA ARG A 339 2.54 20.51 20.98
C ARG A 339 3.24 19.17 20.71
N LEU A 340 2.57 18.04 20.41
CA LEU A 340 3.24 16.81 20.02
C LEU A 340 2.58 16.23 18.75
N PHE A 341 3.13 16.59 17.60
CA PHE A 341 2.81 15.92 16.35
C PHE A 341 3.44 14.52 16.39
N CYS A 342 2.64 13.46 16.40
CA CYS A 342 3.16 12.09 16.34
C CYS A 342 3.87 11.86 15.01
N LYS A 343 4.90 11.00 14.99
CA LYS A 343 5.78 10.76 13.82
C LYS A 343 5.04 10.61 12.47
N HIS A 344 3.83 10.05 12.48
CA HIS A 344 3.04 9.76 11.28
C HIS A 344 1.69 10.51 11.20
N SER A 345 1.43 11.51 12.05
CA SER A 345 0.11 12.15 12.09
C SER A 345 -0.26 12.96 10.83
N SER A 346 0.71 13.40 10.03
CA SER A 346 0.43 14.04 8.72
C SER A 346 -0.01 13.03 7.67
N GLU A 347 0.28 11.75 7.88
CA GLU A 347 0.20 10.72 6.86
C GLU A 347 -0.87 9.66 7.14
N LEU A 348 -1.74 9.92 8.11
CA LEU A 348 -2.88 9.04 8.40
C LEU A 348 -3.66 8.78 7.11
N TYR A 349 -4.00 7.53 6.89
CA TYR A 349 -4.69 7.10 5.68
C TYR A 349 -5.84 6.17 6.03
N VAL A 350 -6.97 6.40 5.36
CA VAL A 350 -8.16 5.55 5.46
C VAL A 350 -8.63 5.29 4.04
N SER A 351 -8.74 4.02 3.65
CA SER A 351 -9.43 3.60 2.44
C SER A 351 -10.72 2.87 2.78
N ARG A 352 -11.73 3.05 1.92
CA ARG A 352 -13.04 2.39 2.02
C ARG A 352 -13.42 1.92 0.62
N GLY A 353 -13.68 0.63 0.50
CA GLY A 353 -14.11 0.01 -0.76
C GLY A 353 -15.62 -0.08 -0.88
N ASN A 354 -16.06 -0.75 -1.95
CA ASN A 354 -17.47 -0.97 -2.25
C ASN A 354 -17.99 -2.28 -1.65
N HIS A 355 -19.31 -2.32 -1.45
CA HIS A 355 -20.00 -3.42 -0.79
C HIS A 355 -19.81 -4.76 -1.52
N CYS A 356 -19.92 -4.79 -2.85
CA CYS A 356 -19.69 -5.97 -3.67
C CYS A 356 -18.81 -5.62 -4.86
N ILE A 357 -17.98 -6.58 -5.28
CA ILE A 357 -17.05 -6.39 -6.40
C ILE A 357 -17.74 -6.23 -7.75
N ALA A 358 -19.00 -6.69 -7.84
CA ALA A 358 -19.85 -6.57 -9.01
C ALA A 358 -20.84 -5.41 -8.92
N ASP A 359 -20.85 -4.66 -7.81
CA ASP A 359 -21.73 -3.49 -7.74
C ASP A 359 -21.35 -2.53 -8.87
N PRO A 360 -22.34 -1.95 -9.56
CA PRO A 360 -22.05 -0.91 -10.52
C PRO A 360 -21.30 0.19 -9.78
N PRO A 361 -20.31 0.80 -10.45
CA PRO A 361 -19.57 1.88 -9.84
C PRO A 361 -20.50 2.99 -9.33
N PRO A 362 -20.18 3.63 -8.20
CA PRO A 362 -21.13 4.51 -7.51
C PRO A 362 -21.68 5.59 -8.45
N SER A 363 -23.00 5.67 -8.52
CA SER A 363 -23.75 6.66 -9.32
C SER A 363 -23.58 8.04 -8.69
N GLY A 364 -22.47 8.70 -9.01
CA GLY A 364 -22.04 9.92 -8.34
C GLY A 364 -20.58 10.26 -8.59
N GLY A 365 -20.16 10.35 -9.85
CA GLY A 365 -19.02 11.16 -10.27
C GLY A 365 -17.60 10.55 -10.23
N ALA A 366 -17.36 9.40 -9.59
CA ALA A 366 -16.00 8.84 -9.47
C ALA A 366 -15.60 7.86 -10.58
N PHE A 367 -16.51 6.97 -10.98
CA PHE A 367 -16.26 6.09 -12.11
C PHE A 367 -16.95 6.66 -13.34
N ARG A 368 -16.16 7.35 -14.15
CA ARG A 368 -16.55 7.57 -15.54
C ARG A 368 -15.46 7.03 -16.43
N MET A 369 -15.74 5.93 -17.10
CA MET A 369 -14.78 5.29 -17.99
C MET A 369 -14.32 6.24 -19.12
N ASP A 370 -15.11 7.27 -19.47
CA ASP A 370 -14.73 8.34 -20.41
C ASP A 370 -13.62 9.28 -19.90
N GLN A 371 -13.38 9.34 -18.59
CA GLN A 371 -12.26 10.11 -18.01
C GLN A 371 -10.94 9.34 -18.07
N TYR A 372 -11.01 8.04 -18.29
CA TYR A 372 -9.84 7.18 -18.37
C TYR A 372 -9.45 6.98 -19.83
N ASP A 373 -8.16 6.71 -20.02
CA ASP A 373 -7.60 6.47 -21.34
C ASP A 373 -8.33 5.28 -22.03
N PRO A 374 -9.09 5.52 -23.13
CA PRO A 374 -9.79 4.46 -23.85
C PRO A 374 -8.83 3.44 -24.47
N ASP A 375 -7.58 3.83 -24.69
CA ASP A 375 -6.53 2.99 -25.22
C ASP A 375 -5.73 2.28 -24.10
N GLY A 376 -5.93 2.68 -22.84
CA GLY A 376 -5.22 2.13 -21.68
C GLY A 376 -5.74 0.77 -21.17
N PRO A 377 -5.01 0.12 -20.24
CA PRO A 377 -5.37 -1.19 -19.68
C PRO A 377 -6.76 -1.24 -19.01
N ALA A 378 -7.18 -0.12 -18.42
CA ALA A 378 -8.49 0.04 -17.78
C ALA A 378 -9.67 -0.24 -18.71
N ALA A 379 -9.51 -0.01 -20.02
CA ALA A 379 -10.55 -0.24 -21.01
C ALA A 379 -10.93 -1.73 -21.16
N TYR A 380 -10.11 -2.66 -20.67
CA TYR A 380 -10.46 -4.09 -20.61
C TYR A 380 -11.47 -4.41 -19.52
N TYR A 381 -11.75 -3.53 -18.56
CA TYR A 381 -12.62 -3.86 -17.42
C TYR A 381 -14.01 -4.38 -17.83
N PRO A 382 -14.77 -3.75 -18.75
CA PRO A 382 -16.07 -4.27 -19.16
C PRO A 382 -15.96 -5.64 -19.84
N VAL A 383 -14.86 -5.89 -20.57
CA VAL A 383 -14.59 -7.18 -21.23
C VAL A 383 -14.27 -8.27 -20.20
N LEU A 384 -13.49 -7.96 -19.18
CA LEU A 384 -13.16 -8.89 -18.08
C LEU A 384 -14.40 -9.22 -17.25
N ARG A 385 -15.27 -8.25 -16.99
CA ARG A 385 -16.57 -8.48 -16.33
C ARG A 385 -17.51 -9.33 -17.20
N ALA A 386 -17.53 -9.10 -18.51
CA ALA A 386 -18.28 -9.95 -19.44
C ALA A 386 -17.74 -11.38 -19.46
N LEU A 387 -16.43 -11.56 -19.40
CA LEU A 387 -15.76 -12.86 -19.33
C LEU A 387 -16.15 -13.63 -18.06
N GLU A 388 -16.21 -12.96 -16.90
CA GLU A 388 -16.68 -13.56 -15.64
C GLU A 388 -18.12 -14.07 -15.72
N ARG A 389 -18.98 -13.36 -16.46
CA ARG A 389 -20.36 -13.77 -16.72
C ARG A 389 -20.42 -14.94 -17.69
N PHE A 390 -19.68 -14.86 -18.80
CA PHE A 390 -19.63 -15.90 -19.84
C PHE A 390 -19.17 -17.25 -19.26
N ALA A 391 -18.13 -17.25 -18.42
CA ALA A 391 -17.65 -18.46 -17.74
C ALA A 391 -18.66 -19.06 -16.75
N GLY A 392 -19.71 -18.32 -16.35
CA GLY A 392 -20.80 -18.86 -15.55
C GLY A 392 -21.95 -19.45 -16.38
N GLU A 393 -22.08 -19.05 -17.65
CA GLU A 393 -23.11 -19.51 -18.59
C GLU A 393 -22.62 -20.67 -19.46
N CYS A 394 -21.31 -20.72 -19.74
CA CYS A 394 -20.66 -21.75 -20.55
C CYS A 394 -19.59 -22.48 -19.74
N ASP A 395 -19.53 -23.81 -19.83
CA ASP A 395 -18.53 -24.66 -19.13
C ASP A 395 -17.10 -24.51 -19.67
N ALA A 396 -16.84 -23.53 -20.53
CA ALA A 396 -15.53 -23.27 -21.15
C ALA A 396 -15.31 -21.76 -21.37
N PRO A 397 -14.04 -21.29 -21.32
CA PRO A 397 -13.73 -19.90 -21.64
C PRO A 397 -14.02 -19.59 -23.12
N PRO A 398 -14.32 -18.32 -23.46
CA PRO A 398 -14.58 -17.93 -24.83
C PRO A 398 -13.34 -18.15 -25.71
N GLY A 399 -13.55 -18.64 -26.93
CA GLY A 399 -12.52 -18.90 -27.93
C GLY A 399 -11.56 -20.03 -27.58
N ARG A 400 -11.97 -20.95 -26.69
CA ARG A 400 -11.17 -22.13 -26.31
C ARG A 400 -10.73 -23.00 -27.50
N ARG A 401 -11.52 -23.01 -28.58
CA ARG A 401 -11.20 -23.64 -29.86
C ARG A 401 -11.15 -22.58 -30.94
N ASP A 402 -10.24 -22.70 -31.90
CA ASP A 402 -10.06 -21.72 -32.98
C ASP A 402 -11.37 -21.41 -33.73
N GLU A 403 -12.18 -22.42 -33.99
CA GLU A 403 -13.48 -22.30 -34.66
C GLU A 403 -14.52 -21.50 -33.86
N ARG A 404 -14.31 -21.35 -32.54
CA ARG A 404 -15.20 -20.64 -31.61
C ARG A 404 -14.81 -19.19 -31.38
N ILE A 405 -13.64 -18.74 -31.82
CA ILE A 405 -13.17 -17.37 -31.59
C ILE A 405 -14.18 -16.34 -32.13
N GLU A 406 -14.59 -16.46 -33.39
CA GLU A 406 -15.52 -15.49 -34.00
C GLU A 406 -16.95 -15.57 -33.41
N PRO A 407 -17.57 -16.76 -33.23
CA PRO A 407 -18.87 -16.86 -32.55
C PRO A 407 -18.84 -16.31 -31.12
N ASP A 408 -17.86 -16.70 -30.31
CA ASP A 408 -17.78 -16.30 -28.91
C ASP A 408 -17.48 -14.80 -28.79
N ALA A 409 -16.71 -14.21 -29.71
CA ALA A 409 -16.52 -12.76 -29.76
C ALA A 409 -17.83 -12.00 -29.99
N ALA A 410 -18.73 -12.50 -30.83
CA ALA A 410 -20.04 -11.88 -31.05
C ALA A 410 -20.94 -11.96 -29.79
N GLU A 411 -20.92 -13.11 -29.09
CA GLU A 411 -21.64 -13.30 -27.84
C GLU A 411 -21.06 -12.41 -26.71
N MET A 412 -19.74 -12.33 -26.61
CA MET A 412 -19.02 -11.46 -25.67
C MET A 412 -19.31 -9.97 -25.93
N LYS A 413 -19.34 -9.51 -27.18
CA LYS A 413 -19.75 -8.12 -27.52
C LYS A 413 -21.16 -7.83 -27.01
N THR A 414 -22.08 -8.78 -27.16
CA THR A 414 -23.45 -8.66 -26.65
C THR A 414 -23.48 -8.64 -25.12
N ALA A 415 -22.65 -9.44 -24.45
CA ALA A 415 -22.50 -9.41 -22.99
C ALA A 415 -21.94 -8.07 -22.48
N VAL A 416 -20.91 -7.52 -23.15
CA VAL A 416 -20.35 -6.20 -22.83
C VAL A 416 -21.40 -5.10 -22.99
N ALA A 417 -22.15 -5.10 -24.10
CA ALA A 417 -23.21 -4.11 -24.33
C ALA A 417 -24.33 -4.18 -23.27
N ARG A 418 -24.71 -5.40 -22.86
CA ARG A 418 -25.66 -5.62 -21.75
C ARG A 418 -25.13 -5.06 -20.43
N LEU A 419 -23.87 -5.34 -20.09
CA LEU A 419 -23.23 -4.83 -18.86
C LEU A 419 -23.15 -3.30 -18.83
N LEU A 420 -22.76 -2.66 -19.93
CA LEU A 420 -22.71 -1.19 -20.00
C LEU A 420 -24.10 -0.56 -19.81
N THR A 421 -25.15 -1.23 -20.32
CA THR A 421 -26.54 -0.82 -20.11
C THR A 421 -26.96 -0.99 -18.65
N GLU A 422 -26.64 -2.13 -18.03
CA GLU A 422 -26.90 -2.41 -16.61
C GLU A 422 -26.20 -1.40 -15.67
N TRP A 423 -24.97 -1.00 -16.01
CA TRP A 423 -24.22 0.01 -15.26
C TRP A 423 -24.64 1.45 -15.57
N ASN A 424 -25.55 1.66 -16.54
CA ASN A 424 -25.96 2.97 -17.01
C ASN A 424 -24.75 3.84 -17.45
N VAL A 425 -23.78 3.22 -18.14
CA VAL A 425 -22.56 3.87 -18.64
C VAL A 425 -22.65 4.04 -20.16
N HIS A 426 -22.53 5.28 -20.63
CA HIS A 426 -22.46 5.60 -22.04
C HIS A 426 -21.02 6.00 -22.44
N LEU A 427 -20.35 5.11 -23.18
CA LEU A 427 -19.03 5.37 -23.74
C LEU A 427 -19.18 6.07 -25.10
N GLN A 428 -18.53 7.22 -25.30
CA GLN A 428 -18.61 7.95 -26.58
C GLN A 428 -18.11 7.14 -27.78
N GLN A 429 -17.07 6.32 -27.58
CA GLN A 429 -16.46 5.48 -28.61
C GLN A 429 -16.79 3.99 -28.45
N GLY A 430 -17.59 3.62 -27.45
CA GLY A 430 -17.80 2.21 -27.10
C GLY A 430 -16.55 1.54 -26.52
N VAL A 431 -16.61 0.21 -26.35
CA VAL A 431 -15.43 -0.63 -26.11
C VAL A 431 -14.92 -1.10 -27.47
N ALA A 432 -13.62 -0.99 -27.73
CA ALA A 432 -13.04 -1.42 -29.00
C ALA A 432 -13.26 -2.92 -29.24
N ASP A 433 -13.84 -3.25 -30.40
CA ASP A 433 -14.15 -4.61 -30.83
C ASP A 433 -12.91 -5.53 -30.79
N GLU A 434 -11.75 -4.98 -31.11
CA GLU A 434 -10.45 -5.67 -31.08
C GLU A 434 -10.12 -6.23 -29.70
N ARG A 435 -10.48 -5.53 -28.61
CA ARG A 435 -10.22 -6.01 -27.25
C ARG A 435 -11.05 -7.24 -26.91
N VAL A 436 -12.30 -7.26 -27.37
CA VAL A 436 -13.20 -8.41 -27.17
C VAL A 436 -12.69 -9.60 -27.96
N HIS A 437 -12.29 -9.37 -29.21
CA HIS A 437 -11.72 -10.40 -30.08
C HIS A 437 -10.43 -10.97 -29.50
N GLU A 438 -9.52 -10.11 -29.02
CA GLU A 438 -8.25 -10.53 -28.44
C GLU A 438 -8.46 -11.36 -27.15
N VAL A 439 -9.44 -11.00 -26.30
CA VAL A 439 -9.80 -11.83 -25.13
C VAL A 439 -10.33 -13.20 -25.54
N CYS A 440 -11.11 -13.30 -26.61
CA CYS A 440 -11.54 -14.60 -27.14
C CYS A 440 -10.38 -15.37 -27.76
N ARG A 441 -9.47 -14.68 -28.47
CA ARG A 441 -8.26 -15.28 -29.03
C ARG A 441 -7.33 -15.87 -27.97
N TYR A 442 -7.32 -15.31 -26.76
CA TYR A 442 -6.58 -15.91 -25.64
C TYR A 442 -7.13 -17.26 -25.20
N GLY A 443 -8.40 -17.60 -25.48
CA GLY A 443 -8.96 -18.93 -25.22
C GLY A 443 -8.95 -19.34 -23.74
N GLY A 444 -8.92 -18.36 -22.83
CA GLY A 444 -8.76 -18.59 -21.38
C GLY A 444 -7.35 -18.98 -20.94
N ALA A 445 -6.33 -18.82 -21.80
CA ALA A 445 -4.95 -19.13 -21.47
C ALA A 445 -4.44 -18.26 -20.32
N GLU A 446 -3.67 -18.86 -19.43
CA GLU A 446 -2.99 -18.18 -18.34
C GLU A 446 -1.47 -18.21 -18.60
N LEU A 447 -0.89 -17.08 -19.00
CA LEU A 447 0.54 -16.99 -19.25
C LEU A 447 1.32 -16.82 -17.95
N HIS A 448 2.26 -17.75 -17.68
CA HIS A 448 3.02 -17.76 -16.43
C HIS A 448 3.71 -16.43 -16.13
N SER A 449 4.29 -15.76 -17.13
CA SER A 449 4.98 -14.46 -16.93
C SER A 449 4.04 -13.34 -16.46
N VAL A 450 2.81 -13.33 -16.96
CA VAL A 450 1.76 -12.37 -16.56
C VAL A 450 1.27 -12.72 -15.15
N SER A 451 1.03 -14.00 -14.90
CA SER A 451 0.62 -14.50 -13.59
C SER A 451 1.68 -14.29 -12.50
N ALA A 452 2.97 -14.42 -12.81
CA ALA A 452 4.06 -14.12 -11.89
C ALA A 452 4.17 -12.62 -11.56
N THR A 453 4.03 -11.77 -12.58
CA THR A 453 4.03 -10.31 -12.40
C THR A 453 2.87 -9.88 -11.50
N LEU A 454 1.65 -10.33 -11.82
CA LEU A 454 0.49 -10.07 -10.98
C LEU A 454 0.59 -10.71 -9.60
N GLY A 455 1.17 -11.91 -9.50
CA GLY A 455 1.35 -12.64 -8.26
C GLY A 455 2.14 -11.83 -7.24
N GLY A 456 3.23 -11.20 -7.68
CA GLY A 456 4.00 -10.27 -6.87
C GLY A 456 3.20 -9.04 -6.44
N CYS A 457 2.48 -8.41 -7.37
CA CYS A 457 1.64 -7.24 -7.08
C CYS A 457 0.56 -7.56 -6.04
N ALA A 458 -0.23 -8.62 -6.26
CA ALA A 458 -1.32 -9.02 -5.38
C ALA A 458 -0.81 -9.47 -4.00
N ALA A 459 0.28 -10.23 -3.94
CA ALA A 459 0.88 -10.62 -2.67
C ALA A 459 1.33 -9.41 -1.85
N HIS A 460 1.91 -8.40 -2.50
CA HIS A 460 2.31 -7.18 -1.80
C HIS A 460 1.10 -6.41 -1.25
N GLU A 461 -0.02 -6.35 -1.99
CA GLU A 461 -1.27 -5.77 -1.45
C GLU A 461 -1.79 -6.55 -0.25
N VAL A 462 -1.74 -7.88 -0.28
CA VAL A 462 -2.11 -8.73 0.87
C VAL A 462 -1.22 -8.41 2.08
N ILE A 463 0.09 -8.22 1.89
CA ILE A 463 1.01 -7.84 2.96
C ILE A 463 0.64 -6.47 3.55
N LYS A 464 0.31 -5.48 2.72
CA LYS A 464 -0.15 -4.16 3.20
C LYS A 464 -1.41 -4.30 4.06
N LEU A 465 -2.38 -5.08 3.60
CA LEU A 465 -3.62 -5.32 4.32
C LEU A 465 -3.39 -6.00 5.68
N ILE A 466 -2.45 -6.93 5.77
CA ILE A 466 -2.10 -7.64 7.01
C ILE A 466 -1.31 -6.76 7.98
N THR A 467 -0.33 -6.02 7.47
CA THR A 467 0.62 -5.25 8.29
C THR A 467 0.09 -3.88 8.69
N HIS A 468 -0.95 -3.39 8.02
CA HIS A 468 -1.43 -2.00 8.15
C HIS A 468 -0.32 -0.98 7.90
N GLN A 469 0.57 -1.30 6.96
CA GLN A 469 1.66 -0.45 6.50
C GLN A 469 1.57 -0.23 4.99
N TYR A 470 2.06 0.92 4.54
CA TYR A 470 1.95 1.42 3.17
C TYR A 470 0.50 1.64 2.72
N LYS A 471 0.33 2.42 1.65
CA LYS A 471 -0.99 2.65 1.06
C LYS A 471 -1.36 1.49 0.11
N PRO A 472 -2.50 0.80 0.31
CA PRO A 472 -2.98 -0.17 -0.67
C PRO A 472 -3.38 0.53 -1.97
N MET A 473 -3.45 -0.24 -3.06
CA MET A 473 -3.95 0.26 -4.34
C MET A 473 -5.39 0.76 -4.22
N ASN A 474 -5.72 1.75 -5.05
CA ASN A 474 -7.04 2.37 -5.02
C ASN A 474 -8.07 1.51 -5.77
N ASN A 475 -8.65 0.54 -5.08
CA ASN A 475 -9.67 -0.41 -5.56
C ASN A 475 -9.19 -1.41 -6.63
N ALA A 476 -8.99 -1.01 -7.88
CA ALA A 476 -8.68 -1.95 -8.98
C ALA A 476 -7.43 -1.58 -9.75
N PHE A 477 -6.65 -2.58 -10.15
CA PHE A 477 -5.41 -2.48 -10.90
C PHE A 477 -5.50 -3.33 -12.16
N PHE A 478 -5.10 -2.75 -13.29
CA PHE A 478 -5.11 -3.37 -14.61
C PHE A 478 -3.70 -3.36 -15.16
N TYR A 479 -3.28 -4.47 -15.75
CA TYR A 479 -1.98 -4.65 -16.37
C TYR A 479 -2.14 -5.17 -17.80
N ASP A 480 -1.45 -4.55 -18.74
CA ASP A 480 -1.34 -5.00 -20.12
C ASP A 480 0.13 -5.34 -20.41
N ALA A 481 0.41 -6.63 -20.57
CA ALA A 481 1.75 -7.12 -20.85
C ALA A 481 2.18 -6.88 -22.31
N ILE A 482 1.26 -6.61 -23.24
CA ILE A 482 1.61 -6.27 -24.63
C ILE A 482 2.32 -4.91 -24.65
N THR A 483 1.73 -3.93 -23.98
CA THR A 483 2.26 -2.56 -23.90
C THR A 483 3.16 -2.33 -22.71
N CYS A 484 3.28 -3.31 -21.80
CA CYS A 484 3.96 -3.19 -20.51
C CYS A 484 3.45 -1.98 -19.70
N SER A 485 2.15 -1.71 -19.76
CA SER A 485 1.51 -0.58 -19.10
C SER A 485 0.53 -1.05 -18.01
N SER A 486 0.27 -0.19 -17.04
CA SER A 486 -0.68 -0.48 -15.97
C SER A 486 -1.44 0.76 -15.51
N THR A 487 -2.68 0.58 -15.08
CA THR A 487 -3.55 1.66 -14.59
C THR A 487 -4.29 1.21 -13.34
N THR A 488 -4.53 2.14 -12.41
CA THR A 488 -5.39 1.91 -11.23
C THR A 488 -6.67 2.72 -11.37
N LEU A 489 -7.81 2.13 -11.04
CA LEU A 489 -9.14 2.75 -11.09
C LEU A 489 -9.85 2.61 -9.75
N CYS A 490 -10.48 3.68 -9.28
CA CYS A 490 -11.51 3.58 -8.25
C CYS A 490 -12.83 3.17 -8.93
N LEU A 491 -13.18 1.89 -8.82
CA LEU A 491 -14.46 1.37 -9.28
C LEU A 491 -15.56 1.63 -8.26
#